data_AF-X0X5U4-F1
#
_entry.id   AF-X0X5U4-F1
#
_cell.length_a   1.000
_cell.length_b   1.000
_cell.length_c   1.000
_cell.angle_alpha   90.00
_cell.angle_beta   90.00
_cell.angle_gamma   90.00
#
_symmetry.space_group_name_H-M   'P 1'
#
loop_
_entity.id
_entity.type
_entity.pdbx_description
1 polymer ?
#
loop_
_entity_poly.entity_id
_entity_poly.type
_entity_poly.pdbx_seq_one_letter_code
_entity_poly.pdbx_strand_id
1 'polypeptide(L)'
;MLTRLGEALWRSLVLGLLLIAGCYRGDKPKFTEEELAQMPYAVREGLPKCSGGFVLAVGDKTITADEVIESPIITPDGAIVPLIERFRPIAQKNDFEQFREQARGEL
;
A
#
# COMPACT_ATOMS: atom_id res chain seq x y z
N MET A 1 -42.35 -17.85 24.70
CA MET A 1 -40.88 -17.99 24.76
C MET A 1 -40.29 -18.57 23.47
N LEU A 2 -41.00 -19.43 22.72
CA LEU A 2 -40.52 -20.00 21.44
C LEU A 2 -40.40 -19.00 20.27
N THR A 3 -41.15 -17.90 20.25
CA THR A 3 -41.14 -16.92 19.14
C THR A 3 -39.85 -16.08 19.07
N ARG A 4 -39.17 -15.87 20.20
CA ARG A 4 -37.91 -15.10 20.26
C ARG A 4 -36.70 -15.89 19.72
N LEU A 5 -36.75 -17.22 19.76
CA LEU A 5 -35.69 -18.07 19.23
C LEU A 5 -35.69 -18.07 17.68
N GLY A 6 -36.89 -18.04 17.07
CA GLY A 6 -37.05 -18.00 15.62
C GLY A 6 -36.60 -16.68 15.01
N GLU A 7 -36.87 -15.54 15.65
CA GLU A 7 -36.41 -14.23 15.19
C GLU A 7 -34.89 -14.07 15.29
N ALA A 8 -34.27 -14.64 16.32
CA ALA A 8 -32.82 -14.65 16.47
C ALA A 8 -32.13 -15.48 15.37
N LEU A 9 -32.69 -16.65 15.03
CA LEU A 9 -32.21 -17.48 13.94
C LEU A 9 -32.38 -16.79 12.57
N TRP A 10 -33.51 -16.14 12.34
CA TRP A 10 -33.77 -15.39 11.11
C TRP A 10 -32.81 -14.20 10.95
N ARG A 11 -32.59 -13.43 12.02
CA ARG A 11 -31.64 -12.32 12.02
C ARG A 11 -30.22 -12.79 11.76
N SER A 12 -29.77 -13.88 12.38
CA SER A 12 -28.44 -14.45 12.13
C SER A 12 -28.29 -14.99 10.70
N LEU A 13 -29.33 -15.58 10.13
CA LEU A 13 -29.32 -16.04 8.73
C LEU A 13 -29.20 -14.88 7.74
N VAL A 14 -29.96 -13.79 7.96
CA VAL A 14 -29.90 -12.58 7.12
C VAL A 14 -28.54 -11.89 7.26
N LEU A 15 -27.99 -11.81 8.48
CA LEU A 15 -26.65 -11.25 8.71
C LEU A 15 -25.56 -12.09 8.03
N GLY A 16 -25.68 -13.43 8.09
CA GLY A 16 -24.80 -14.35 7.39
C GLY A 16 -24.83 -14.14 5.88
N LEU A 17 -26.02 -14.05 5.28
CA LEU A 17 -26.17 -13.81 3.84
C LEU A 17 -25.60 -12.45 3.39
N LEU A 18 -25.76 -11.39 4.20
CA LEU A 18 -25.17 -10.07 3.93
C LEU A 18 -23.64 -10.09 3.98
N LEU A 19 -23.05 -10.85 4.90
CA LEU A 19 -21.60 -10.96 5.03
C LEU A 19 -20.95 -11.72 3.86
N ILE A 20 -21.64 -12.72 3.30
CA ILE A 20 -21.09 -13.53 2.19
C ILE A 20 -21.18 -12.75 0.85
N ALA A 21 -22.23 -11.94 0.67
CA ALA A 21 -22.42 -11.15 -0.55
C ALA A 21 -21.35 -10.06 -0.76
N GLY A 22 -20.72 -9.56 0.31
CA GLY A 22 -19.68 -8.54 0.24
C GLY A 22 -18.27 -9.07 -0.08
N CYS A 23 -18.03 -10.37 0.09
CA CYS A 23 -16.70 -10.98 -0.09
C CYS A 23 -16.42 -11.49 -1.50
N TYR A 24 -17.40 -11.48 -2.41
CA TYR A 24 -17.15 -11.85 -3.80
C TYR A 24 -16.66 -10.64 -4.61
N ARG A 25 -15.46 -10.15 -4.30
CA ARG A 25 -14.65 -9.38 -5.24
C ARG A 25 -13.81 -10.38 -6.02
N GLY A 26 -14.30 -10.77 -7.19
CA GLY A 26 -13.54 -11.62 -8.10
C GLY A 26 -12.17 -10.99 -8.38
N ASP A 27 -11.14 -11.83 -8.45
CA ASP A 27 -9.72 -11.50 -8.64
C ASP A 27 -9.39 -10.83 -10.00
N LYS A 28 -10.38 -10.27 -10.68
CA LYS A 28 -10.18 -9.63 -11.98
C LYS A 28 -9.72 -8.20 -11.75
N PRO A 29 -8.52 -7.82 -12.23
CA PRO A 29 -8.10 -6.44 -12.21
C PRO A 29 -9.13 -5.58 -12.96
N LYS A 30 -9.38 -4.37 -12.44
CA LYS A 30 -10.38 -3.44 -12.97
C LYS A 30 -10.08 -2.98 -14.40
N PHE A 31 -8.84 -3.14 -14.84
CA PHE A 31 -8.34 -2.73 -16.16
C PHE A 31 -7.52 -3.88 -16.75
N THR A 32 -7.59 -4.04 -18.07
CA THR A 32 -6.70 -4.95 -18.80
C THR A 32 -5.32 -4.32 -19.00
N GLU A 33 -4.31 -5.13 -19.32
CA GLU A 33 -2.94 -4.64 -19.58
C GLU A 33 -2.90 -3.64 -20.75
N GLU A 34 -3.75 -3.84 -21.76
CA GLU A 34 -3.87 -2.96 -22.92
C GLU A 34 -4.50 -1.61 -22.56
N GLU A 35 -5.45 -1.59 -21.61
CA GLU A 35 -6.06 -0.36 -21.10
C GLU A 35 -5.08 0.41 -20.21
N LEU A 36 -4.27 -0.29 -19.42
CA LEU A 36 -3.19 0.29 -18.61
C LEU A 36 -2.11 0.95 -19.48
N ALA A 37 -1.72 0.31 -20.59
CA ALA A 37 -0.72 0.85 -21.52
C ALA A 37 -1.16 2.17 -22.18
N GLN A 38 -2.47 2.43 -22.26
CA GLN A 38 -3.04 3.66 -22.80
C GLN A 38 -3.25 4.76 -21.75
N MET A 39 -3.05 4.47 -20.46
CA MET A 39 -3.17 5.49 -19.42
C MET A 39 -2.00 6.47 -19.53
N PRO A 40 -2.27 7.78 -19.72
CA PRO A 40 -1.21 8.77 -19.76
C PRO A 40 -0.51 8.81 -18.41
N TYR A 41 0.81 8.65 -18.40
CA TYR A 41 1.61 8.88 -17.20
C TYR A 41 1.38 10.31 -16.70
N ALA A 42 1.35 10.47 -15.37
CA ALA A 42 1.25 11.79 -14.77
C ALA A 42 2.44 12.65 -15.24
N VAL A 43 2.12 13.80 -15.84
CA VAL A 43 3.12 14.77 -16.28
C VAL A 43 3.90 15.25 -15.06
N ARG A 44 5.21 15.00 -15.06
CA ARG A 44 6.11 15.41 -13.95
C ARG A 44 6.61 16.84 -14.08
N GLU A 45 6.52 17.43 -15.26
CA GLU A 45 6.94 18.82 -15.52
C GLU A 45 5.95 19.82 -14.93
N GLY A 46 6.46 20.87 -14.28
CA GLY A 46 5.64 21.95 -13.72
C GLY A 46 4.88 21.60 -12.44
N LEU A 47 5.07 20.39 -11.88
CA LEU A 47 4.54 20.08 -10.55
C LEU A 47 5.21 20.99 -9.51
N PRO A 48 4.42 21.58 -8.58
CA PRO A 48 5.00 22.34 -7.49
C PRO A 48 5.95 21.45 -6.71
N LYS A 49 7.04 22.03 -6.18
CA LYS A 49 7.95 21.31 -5.29
C LYS A 49 7.11 20.69 -4.18
N CYS A 50 7.23 19.36 -4.00
CA CYS A 50 6.50 18.65 -2.95
C CYS A 50 6.69 19.40 -1.63
N SER A 51 5.60 19.95 -1.11
CA SER A 51 5.56 20.73 0.13
C SER A 51 4.56 20.05 1.05
N GLY A 52 5.09 19.23 1.95
CA GLY A 52 4.33 18.39 2.87
C GLY A 52 5.22 17.26 3.37
N GLY A 53 5.39 17.16 4.68
CA GLY A 53 6.14 16.09 5.33
C GLY A 53 5.18 15.19 6.09
N PHE A 54 5.38 13.88 6.00
CA PHE A 54 4.73 12.95 6.92
C PHE A 54 5.49 12.95 8.23
N VAL A 55 4.76 12.90 9.34
CA VAL A 55 5.33 12.87 10.68
C VAL A 55 4.64 11.76 11.45
N LEU A 56 5.43 10.90 12.07
CA LEU A 56 4.97 9.83 12.94
C LEU A 56 5.29 10.20 14.39
N ALA A 57 4.26 10.36 15.23
CA ALA A 57 4.44 10.54 16.66
C ALA A 57 4.46 9.16 17.34
N VAL A 58 5.54 8.84 18.05
CA VAL A 58 5.70 7.60 18.84
C VAL A 58 6.03 7.99 20.28
N GLY A 59 5.04 7.91 21.16
CA GLY A 59 5.17 8.34 22.56
C GLY A 59 5.41 9.85 22.66
N ASP A 60 6.54 10.23 23.26
CA ASP A 60 7.02 11.60 23.39
C ASP A 60 7.90 12.06 22.20
N LYS A 61 8.13 11.18 21.22
CA LYS A 61 8.99 11.45 20.07
C LYS A 61 8.18 11.73 18.82
N THR A 62 8.71 12.61 18.00
CA THR A 62 8.19 12.97 16.69
C THR A 62 9.26 12.60 15.68
N ILE A 63 8.94 11.68 14.76
CA ILE A 63 9.83 11.21 13.71
C ILE A 63 9.31 11.76 12.39
N THR A 64 10.10 12.58 11.72
CA THR A 64 9.78 13.15 10.41
C THR A 64 10.15 12.18 9.29
N ALA A 65 9.45 12.28 8.16
CA ALA A 65 9.80 11.52 6.96
C ALA A 65 11.24 11.80 6.51
N ASP A 66 11.71 13.05 6.63
CA ASP A 66 13.09 13.42 6.28
C ASP A 66 14.11 12.69 7.16
N GLU A 67 13.87 12.59 8.46
CA GLU A 67 14.73 11.81 9.38
C GLU A 67 14.76 10.32 9.02
N VAL A 68 13.65 9.75 8.55
CA VAL A 68 13.63 8.35 8.07
C VAL A 68 14.39 8.19 6.76
N ILE A 69 14.19 9.11 5.81
CA ILE A 69 14.84 9.12 4.50
C ILE A 69 16.36 9.27 4.63
N GLU A 70 16.82 10.06 5.60
CA GLU A 70 18.23 10.29 5.89
C GLU A 70 18.83 9.26 6.86
N SER A 71 18.01 8.37 7.44
CA SER A 71 18.47 7.39 8.42
C SER A 71 19.53 6.44 7.83
N PRO A 72 20.60 6.13 8.57
CA PRO A 72 21.65 5.24 8.09
C PRO A 72 21.17 3.79 8.09
N ILE A 73 21.48 3.07 7.02
CA ILE A 73 21.25 1.63 6.89
C ILE A 73 22.54 0.90 6.54
N ILE A 74 22.61 -0.37 6.92
CA ILE A 74 23.70 -1.25 6.53
C ILE A 74 23.28 -1.99 5.26
N THR A 75 24.09 -1.89 4.21
CA THR A 75 23.87 -2.59 2.95
C THR A 75 24.39 -4.03 3.02
N PRO A 76 23.99 -4.94 2.10
CA PRO A 76 24.47 -6.32 2.10
C PRO A 76 26.00 -6.48 1.99
N ASP A 77 26.68 -5.50 1.40
CA ASP A 77 28.13 -5.38 1.30
C ASP A 77 28.79 -4.74 2.54
N GLY A 78 28.00 -4.40 3.57
CA GLY A 78 28.48 -3.87 4.85
C GLY A 78 28.74 -2.36 4.87
N ALA A 79 28.40 -1.63 3.80
CA ALA A 79 28.50 -0.19 3.78
C ALA A 79 27.37 0.47 4.60
N ILE A 80 27.65 1.64 5.16
CA ILE A 80 26.64 2.45 5.86
C ILE A 80 26.29 3.62 4.95
N VAL A 81 25.05 3.67 4.50
CA VAL A 81 24.54 4.71 3.60
C VAL A 81 23.18 5.21 4.09
N PRO A 82 22.78 6.46 3.76
CA PRO A 82 21.41 6.91 3.97
C PRO A 82 20.40 6.01 3.25
N LEU A 83 19.24 5.78 3.87
CA LEU A 83 18.15 4.97 3.33
C LEU A 83 17.81 5.36 1.88
N ILE A 84 17.78 6.67 1.60
CA ILE A 84 17.47 7.20 0.27
C ILE A 84 18.44 6.73 -0.82
N GLU A 85 19.72 6.50 -0.51
CA GLU A 85 20.70 6.10 -1.54
C GLU A 85 20.42 4.68 -2.04
N ARG A 86 19.93 3.79 -1.18
CA ARG A 86 19.53 2.44 -1.57
C ARG A 86 18.24 2.43 -2.37
N PHE A 87 17.23 3.20 -1.96
CA PHE A 87 15.89 3.13 -2.54
C PHE A 87 15.66 4.08 -3.71
N ARG A 88 16.39 5.19 -3.83
CA ARG A 88 16.27 6.12 -4.97
C ARG A 88 16.42 5.43 -6.33
N PRO A 89 17.45 4.61 -6.61
CA PRO A 89 17.56 3.94 -7.90
C PRO A 89 16.42 2.93 -8.12
N ILE A 90 15.90 2.30 -7.07
CA ILE A 90 14.76 1.37 -7.15
C ILE A 90 13.47 2.14 -7.49
N ALA A 91 13.21 3.25 -6.82
CA ALA A 91 12.03 4.09 -7.04
C ALA A 91 12.06 4.84 -8.38
N GLN A 92 13.25 5.09 -8.94
CA GLN A 92 13.42 5.75 -10.24
C GLN A 92 13.40 4.76 -11.41
N LYS A 93 13.67 3.48 -11.16
CA LYS A 93 13.42 2.43 -12.14
C LYS A 93 11.92 2.28 -12.30
N ASN A 94 11.39 2.87 -13.37
CA ASN A 94 10.01 2.71 -13.82
C ASN A 94 9.78 1.30 -14.43
N ASP A 95 10.36 0.26 -13.81
CA ASP A 95 10.19 -1.12 -14.21
C ASP A 95 9.19 -1.76 -13.23
N PHE A 96 7.92 -1.70 -13.63
CA PHE A 96 6.80 -2.19 -12.85
C PHE A 96 6.95 -3.68 -12.46
N GLU A 97 7.53 -4.50 -13.34
CA GLU A 97 7.74 -5.93 -13.06
C GLU A 97 8.85 -6.12 -12.02
N GLN A 98 9.96 -5.38 -12.13
CA GLN A 98 11.04 -5.46 -11.15
C GLN A 98 10.59 -4.98 -9.76
N PHE A 99 9.74 -3.94 -9.69
CA PHE A 99 9.11 -3.52 -8.43
C PHE A 99 8.21 -4.61 -7.84
N ARG A 100 7.39 -5.28 -8.66
CA ARG A 100 6.48 -6.33 -8.20
C ARG A 100 7.21 -7.54 -7.64
N GLU A 101 8.32 -7.94 -8.25
CA GLU A 101 9.15 -9.04 -7.75
C GLU A 101 9.84 -8.69 -6.42
N GLN A 102 10.38 -7.46 -6.30
CA GLN A 102 11.05 -7.01 -5.07
C GLN A 102 10.07 -6.80 -3.91
N ALA A 103 8.88 -6.26 -4.18
CA ALA A 103 7.87 -5.99 -3.15
C ALA A 103 7.19 -7.27 -2.62
N ARG A 104 7.18 -8.36 -3.39
CA ARG A 104 6.68 -9.68 -2.94
C ARG A 104 7.67 -10.43 -2.04
N GLY A 105 8.91 -9.97 -1.92
CA GLY A 105 10.01 -10.69 -1.25
C GLY A 105 10.10 -10.56 0.27
N GLU A 106 9.29 -9.75 0.95
CA GLU A 106 9.42 -9.52 2.40
C GLU A 106 8.08 -9.35 3.17
N LEU A 107 7.10 -10.23 2.94
CA LEU A 107 5.95 -10.40 3.85
C LEU A 107 5.67 -11.88 4.14
#